data_AF-A0A396GLG5-F1
#
_entry.id   AF-A0A396GLG5-F1
#
_cell.length_a   1.000
_cell.length_b   1.000
_cell.length_c   1.000
_cell.angle_alpha   90.00
_cell.angle_beta   90.00
_cell.angle_gamma   90.00
#
_symmetry.space_group_name_H-M   'P 1'
#
loop_
_entity.id
_entity.type
_entity.pdbx_description
1 polymer ?
#
loop_
_entity_poly.entity_id
_entity_poly.type
_entity_poly.pdbx_seq_one_letter_code
_entity_poly.pdbx_strand_id
1 'polypeptide(L)'
;MAEAKPGLRKPTFTKVEQLRPGTSGHTLTVKVVNTKMVMQKVDLLKDGSTIILRNAKIDMFKGSMRLAVDKWGRVEVTDPADFTVKEDNNLSLIEYELVNVVE
;
A
#
# COMPACT_ATOMS: atom_id res chain seq x y z
N MET A 1 -3.71 5.39 38.30
CA MET A 1 -2.93 5.20 37.05
C MET A 1 -3.78 5.77 35.93
N ALA A 2 -3.40 6.91 35.36
CA ALA A 2 -4.20 7.58 34.33
C ALA A 2 -4.06 6.83 33.00
N GLU A 3 -5.18 6.34 32.49
CA GLU A 3 -5.30 5.77 31.15
C GLU A 3 -4.98 6.86 30.11
N ALA A 4 -3.76 6.85 29.58
CA ALA A 4 -3.36 7.72 28.50
C ALA A 4 -4.16 7.32 27.24
N LYS A 5 -5.23 8.07 26.94
CA LYS A 5 -5.94 8.01 25.66
C LYS A 5 -4.88 8.03 24.55
N PRO A 6 -4.86 7.06 23.61
CA PRO A 6 -3.88 7.05 22.54
C PRO A 6 -4.02 8.36 21.77
N GLY A 7 -3.00 9.22 21.86
CA GLY A 7 -2.99 10.49 21.14
C GLY A 7 -3.20 10.21 19.66
N LEU A 8 -4.10 10.95 19.02
CA LEU A 8 -4.35 10.85 17.58
C LEU A 8 -3.04 11.09 16.83
N ARG A 9 -2.38 9.99 16.42
CA ARG A 9 -1.16 10.04 15.64
C ARG A 9 -1.53 10.56 14.26
N LYS A 10 -0.85 11.64 13.83
CA LYS A 10 -0.99 12.17 12.47
C LYS A 10 -0.78 11.01 11.49
N PRO A 11 -1.64 10.86 10.46
CA PRO A 11 -1.45 9.83 9.45
C PRO A 11 -0.06 10.01 8.85
N THR A 12 0.81 9.02 9.05
CA THR A 12 2.15 9.06 8.50
C THR A 12 2.06 8.44 7.10
N PHE A 13 2.17 9.29 6.09
CA PHE A 13 2.29 8.81 4.71
C PHE A 13 3.58 8.03 4.59
N THR A 14 3.45 6.72 4.40
CA THR A 14 4.60 5.82 4.29
C THR A 14 5.07 5.84 2.84
N LYS A 15 6.37 5.71 2.58
CA LYS A 15 6.87 5.58 1.22
C LYS A 15 6.90 4.11 0.82
N VAL A 16 6.79 3.85 -0.49
CA VAL A 16 6.85 2.48 -1.03
C VAL A 16 8.11 1.77 -0.53
N GLU A 17 9.27 2.42 -0.56
CA GLU A 17 10.56 1.88 -0.10
C GLU A 17 10.60 1.43 1.39
N GLN A 18 9.67 1.89 2.20
CA GLN A 18 9.60 1.57 3.64
C GLN A 18 8.62 0.42 3.94
N LEU A 19 7.96 -0.13 2.93
CA LEU A 19 7.01 -1.23 3.10
C LEU A 19 7.74 -2.53 3.43
N ARG A 20 7.24 -3.24 4.44
CA ARG A 20 7.79 -4.52 4.88
C ARG A 20 6.74 -5.63 4.76
N PRO A 21 7.17 -6.88 4.50
CA PRO A 21 6.29 -8.03 4.56
C PRO A 21 5.50 -8.12 5.87
N GLY A 22 4.22 -8.51 5.80
CA GLY A 22 3.38 -8.74 6.97
C GLY A 22 2.90 -7.47 7.71
N THR A 23 3.18 -6.28 7.18
CA THR A 23 2.72 -5.01 7.79
C THR A 23 1.36 -4.57 7.24
N SER A 24 0.55 -3.92 8.08
CA SER A 24 -0.79 -3.43 7.76
C SER A 24 -1.04 -2.03 8.30
N GLY A 25 -2.11 -1.37 7.84
CA GLY A 25 -2.48 -0.03 8.29
C GLY A 25 -1.81 1.12 7.52
N HIS A 26 -1.19 0.83 6.38
CA HIS A 26 -0.48 1.83 5.59
C HIS A 26 -1.44 2.80 4.93
N THR A 27 -1.08 4.08 4.97
CA THR A 27 -1.74 5.13 4.20
C THR A 27 -0.76 5.66 3.17
N LEU A 28 -1.08 5.48 1.89
CA LEU A 28 -0.19 5.76 0.77
C LEU A 28 -0.96 6.52 -0.31
N THR A 29 -0.32 7.53 -0.90
CA THR A 29 -0.77 8.09 -2.18
C THR A 29 -0.03 7.36 -3.28
N VAL A 30 -0.75 6.72 -4.19
CA VAL A 30 -0.17 5.96 -5.30
C VAL A 30 -0.71 6.49 -6.61
N LYS A 31 0.16 6.55 -7.61
CA LYS A 31 -0.23 6.87 -8.98
C LYS A 31 -0.19 5.58 -9.79
N VAL A 32 -1.29 5.31 -10.45
CA VAL A 32 -1.55 4.07 -11.16
C VAL A 32 -0.75 4.09 -12.46
N VAL A 33 0.24 3.21 -12.58
CA VAL A 33 1.06 3.07 -13.80
C VAL A 33 0.45 2.04 -14.75
N ASN A 34 0.00 0.90 -14.22
CA ASN A 34 -0.61 -0.17 -14.98
C ASN A 34 -1.69 -0.87 -14.14
N THR A 35 -2.85 -1.15 -14.73
CA THR A 35 -3.91 -1.94 -14.09
C THR A 35 -4.20 -3.22 -14.84
N LYS A 36 -4.03 -4.34 -14.13
CA LYS A 36 -4.56 -5.63 -14.56
C LYS A 36 -5.97 -5.78 -14.00
N MET A 37 -6.95 -5.97 -14.88
CA MET A 37 -8.36 -6.10 -14.52
C MET A 37 -8.58 -7.40 -13.72
N VAL A 38 -9.03 -7.28 -12.45
CA VAL A 38 -9.37 -8.47 -11.65
C VAL A 38 -10.78 -8.43 -11.03
N MET A 39 -11.43 -7.27 -10.82
CA MET A 39 -12.87 -7.17 -10.51
C MET A 39 -13.38 -5.71 -10.39
N GLN A 40 -14.69 -5.52 -10.60
CA GLN A 40 -15.61 -4.35 -10.59
C GLN A 40 -15.22 -2.95 -10.05
N LYS A 41 -14.11 -2.75 -9.31
CA LYS A 41 -13.66 -1.43 -8.82
C LYS A 41 -12.76 -0.66 -9.80
N VAL A 42 -12.68 -1.11 -11.06
CA VAL A 42 -11.67 -0.67 -12.04
C VAL A 42 -11.94 0.73 -12.60
N ASP A 43 -13.17 1.23 -12.56
CA ASP A 43 -13.48 2.57 -13.12
C ASP A 43 -12.71 3.71 -12.44
N LEU A 44 -12.30 3.50 -11.18
CA LEU A 44 -11.52 4.45 -10.38
C LEU A 44 -10.00 4.34 -10.62
N LEU A 45 -9.54 3.26 -11.25
CA LEU A 45 -8.12 2.88 -11.36
C LEU A 45 -7.66 2.94 -12.83
N LYS A 46 -7.81 4.11 -13.44
CA LYS A 46 -7.26 4.35 -14.78
C LYS A 46 -5.76 4.63 -14.71
N ASP A 47 -5.05 4.31 -15.78
CA ASP A 47 -3.66 4.70 -15.97
C ASP A 47 -3.48 6.22 -15.77
N GLY A 48 -2.39 6.58 -15.09
CA GLY A 48 -2.10 7.97 -14.72
C GLY A 48 -2.95 8.54 -13.56
N SER A 49 -3.98 7.84 -13.08
CA SER A 49 -4.83 8.31 -11.98
C SER A 49 -4.08 8.28 -10.65
N THR A 50 -4.28 9.31 -9.83
CA THR A 50 -3.74 9.36 -8.46
C THR A 50 -4.81 8.98 -7.47
N ILE A 51 -4.50 8.02 -6.61
CA ILE A 51 -5.43 7.51 -5.59
C ILE A 51 -4.72 7.48 -4.24
N ILE A 52 -5.51 7.65 -3.18
CA ILE A 52 -5.08 7.48 -1.80
C ILE A 52 -5.65 6.15 -1.31
N LEU A 53 -4.77 5.27 -0.86
CA LEU A 53 -5.11 4.01 -0.22
C LEU A 53 -4.94 4.20 1.29
N ARG A 54 -6.03 4.04 2.04
CA ARG A 54 -6.06 4.11 3.51
C ARG A 54 -6.24 2.72 4.09
N ASN A 55 -5.48 2.44 5.17
CA ASN A 55 -5.49 1.15 5.84
C ASN A 55 -5.18 -0.01 4.88
N ALA A 56 -4.23 0.22 3.98
CA ALA A 56 -3.72 -0.81 3.09
C ALA A 56 -2.81 -1.78 3.86
N LYS A 57 -2.77 -3.03 3.42
CA LYS A 57 -1.91 -4.08 3.97
C LYS A 57 -1.00 -4.64 2.90
N ILE A 58 0.14 -5.16 3.32
CA ILE A 58 1.04 -5.92 2.47
C ILE A 58 0.68 -7.38 2.58
N ASP A 59 0.17 -7.94 1.48
CA ASP A 59 -0.10 -9.35 1.31
C ASP A 59 1.10 -10.03 0.65
N MET A 60 1.43 -11.25 1.08
CA MET A 60 2.46 -12.07 0.43
C MET A 60 1.80 -12.95 -0.61
N PHE A 61 2.24 -12.86 -1.86
CA PHE A 61 1.76 -13.75 -2.92
C PHE A 61 2.94 -14.37 -3.66
N LYS A 62 3.10 -15.69 -3.52
CA LYS A 62 4.17 -16.47 -4.17
C LYS A 62 5.57 -15.87 -4.00
N GLY A 63 5.92 -15.43 -2.80
CA GLY A 63 7.22 -14.81 -2.51
C GLY A 63 7.29 -13.31 -2.81
N SER A 64 6.30 -12.72 -3.48
CA SER A 64 6.27 -11.29 -3.78
C SER A 64 5.31 -10.53 -2.89
N MET A 65 5.66 -9.28 -2.56
CA MET A 65 4.76 -8.39 -1.84
C MET A 65 3.69 -7.82 -2.77
N ARG A 66 2.47 -7.72 -2.29
CA ARG A 66 1.37 -7.02 -2.96
C ARG A 66 0.68 -6.08 -1.99
N LEU A 67 0.43 -4.85 -2.44
CA LEU A 67 -0.40 -3.93 -1.70
C LEU A 67 -1.87 -4.30 -1.91
N ALA A 68 -2.59 -4.58 -0.82
CA ALA A 68 -3.99 -4.94 -0.82
C ALA A 68 -4.78 -4.02 0.11
N VAL A 69 -6.04 -3.76 -0.24
CA VAL A 69 -6.98 -3.02 0.62
C VAL A 69 -8.10 -3.99 0.99
N ASP A 70 -8.32 -4.19 2.30
CA ASP A 70 -9.33 -5.11 2.80
C ASP A 70 -10.68 -4.40 3.08
N LYS A 71 -11.60 -5.08 3.78
CA LYS A 71 -12.94 -4.56 4.10
C LYS A 71 -12.95 -3.30 4.97
N TRP A 72 -11.84 -3.01 5.66
CA TRP A 72 -11.69 -1.84 6.54
C TRP A 72 -10.93 -0.70 5.87
N GLY A 73 -10.24 -0.98 4.77
CA GLY A 73 -9.53 0.02 4.00
C GLY A 73 -10.42 0.82 3.05
N ARG A 74 -9.95 2.02 2.71
CA ARG A 74 -10.62 2.92 1.76
C ARG A 74 -9.70 3.25 0.60
N VAL A 75 -10.32 3.42 -0.57
CA VAL A 75 -9.68 3.92 -1.78
C VAL A 75 -10.37 5.23 -2.12
N GLU A 76 -9.60 6.31 -2.14
CA GLU A 76 -10.08 7.66 -2.46
C GLU A 76 -9.36 8.12 -3.73
N VAL A 77 -10.11 8.56 -4.74
CA VAL A 77 -9.50 9.24 -5.90
C VAL A 77 -9.19 10.67 -5.48
N THR A 78 -8.01 11.16 -5.84
CA THR A 78 -7.58 12.52 -5.50
C THR A 78 -7.06 13.21 -6.75
N ASP A 79 -6.85 14.52 -6.65
CA ASP A 79 -6.27 15.31 -7.72
C ASP A 79 -4.88 14.75 -8.11
N PRO A 80 -4.47 14.92 -9.39
CA PRO A 80 -3.17 14.45 -9.84
C PRO A 80 -2.06 15.05 -8.98
N ALA A 81 -1.28 14.19 -8.34
CA ALA A 81 -0.17 14.67 -7.54
C ALA A 81 1.07 14.92 -8.42
N ASP A 82 1.78 16.01 -8.16
CA ASP A 82 3.02 16.43 -8.84
C ASP A 82 4.25 15.59 -8.42
N PHE A 83 4.11 14.27 -8.39
CA PHE A 83 5.26 13.38 -8.22
C PHE A 83 5.35 12.36 -9.35
N THR A 84 6.57 12.12 -9.79
CA THR A 84 6.88 11.06 -10.75
C THR A 84 7.00 9.74 -10.01
N VAL A 85 6.25 8.72 -10.46
CA VAL A 85 6.38 7.37 -9.92
C VAL A 85 7.75 6.83 -10.31
N LYS A 86 8.51 6.35 -9.31
CA LYS A 86 9.78 5.66 -9.55
C LYS A 86 9.50 4.21 -9.93
N GLU A 87 9.30 3.96 -11.21
CA GLU A 87 9.02 2.61 -11.74
C GLU A 87 10.17 1.62 -11.48
N ASP A 88 11.41 2.12 -11.35
CA ASP A 88 12.60 1.32 -11.02
C ASP A 88 12.52 0.67 -9.63
N ASN A 89 11.74 1.24 -8.70
CA ASN A 89 11.64 0.76 -7.32
C ASN A 89 10.38 -0.10 -7.12
N ASN A 90 10.33 -1.23 -7.83
CA ASN A 90 9.19 -2.14 -7.76
C ASN A 90 9.40 -3.25 -6.72
N LEU A 91 8.93 -3.01 -5.49
CA LEU A 91 8.96 -3.99 -4.41
C LEU A 91 8.14 -5.27 -4.68
N SER A 92 7.27 -5.26 -5.69
CA SER A 92 6.51 -6.46 -6.10
C SER A 92 7.35 -7.42 -6.95
N LEU A 93 8.49 -6.97 -7.50
CA LEU A 93 9.45 -7.83 -8.20
C LEU A 93 10.47 -8.45 -7.25
N ILE A 94 10.55 -7.94 -6.02
CA ILE A 94 11.45 -8.49 -5.02
C ILE A 94 10.82 -9.77 -4.47
N GLU A 95 11.50 -10.89 -4.69
CA GLU A 95 11.17 -12.16 -4.07
C GLU A 95 11.76 -12.19 -2.66
N TYR A 96 10.89 -12.32 -1.67
CA TYR A 96 11.24 -12.51 -0.27
C TYR A 96 11.23 -14.00 0.04
N GLU A 97 12.36 -14.51 0.53
CA GLU A 97 12.43 -15.85 1.08
C GLU A 97 11.91 -15.83 2.52
N LEU A 98 11.02 -16.77 2.84
CA LEU A 98 10.50 -16.93 4.19
C LEU A 98 11.57 -17.64 5.02
N VAL A 99 12.42 -16.85 5.67
CA VAL A 99 13.40 -17.37 6.63
C VAL A 99 12.66 -17.76 7.90
N ASN A 100 12.39 -19.05 8.07
CA ASN A 100 12.01 -19.60 9.36
C ASN A 100 13.24 -19.53 10.26
N VAL A 101 13.29 -18.55 11.15
CA VAL A 101 14.27 -18.55 12.23
C VAL A 101 13.84 -19.69 13.17
N VAL A 102 14.50 -20.84 13.04
CA VAL A 102 14.43 -21.89 14.04
C VAL A 102 15.28 -21.37 15.20
N GLU A 103 14.63 -21.04 16.30
CA GLU A 103 15.32 -20.75 17.57
C GLU A 103 16.04 -22.00 18.10
#